data_AF-A0A965B0W0-F1
#
_entry.id   AF-A0A965B0W0-F1
#
_cell.length_a   1.000
_cell.length_b   1.000
_cell.length_c   1.000
_cell.angle_alpha   90.00
_cell.angle_beta   90.00
_cell.angle_gamma   90.00
#
_symmetry.space_group_name_H-M   'P 1'
#
loop_
_entity.id
_entity.type
_entity.pdbx_description
1 polymer ?
#
loop_
_entity_poly.entity_id
_entity_poly.type
_entity_poly.pdbx_seq_one_letter_code
_entity_poly.pdbx_strand_id
1 'polypeptide(L)'
;MNEIPDNSKNTNYKLFVLDPLSVIIKLAILSNKPIGTKFRINDNVMYIQEPGYFQSVCRIYYNSNKTELQYLYNPINFACNYFLCSRFTDKTPSIKKLFSCAIQGLDKLKDTYKTCPVIVLCLNLYINLIENSLEEYMIDKIFKKDAMTSIYDDNILKNLNSFWTTDRIKVVLDMIEFLCKDYSASNNVQSLEIFINNIDLEIVKLVNQS
;
A
#
# COMPACT_ATOMS: atom_id res chain seq x y z
N MET A 1 22.85 -27.93 14.68
CA MET A 1 21.63 -27.12 14.84
C MET A 1 22.12 -25.70 15.05
N ASN A 2 22.19 -24.92 13.98
CA ASN A 2 22.64 -23.53 14.08
C ASN A 2 21.45 -22.69 14.48
N GLU A 3 21.57 -22.07 15.65
CA GLU A 3 20.63 -21.09 16.16
C GLU A 3 20.44 -19.99 15.11
N ILE A 4 19.18 -19.82 14.69
CA ILE A 4 18.76 -18.66 13.93
C ILE A 4 18.93 -17.47 14.89
N PRO A 5 19.69 -16.42 14.53
CA PRO A 5 19.74 -15.23 15.35
C PRO A 5 18.41 -14.50 15.17
N ASP A 6 17.42 -14.86 15.99
CA ASP A 6 16.26 -14.00 16.26
C ASP A 6 16.78 -12.75 16.96
N ASN A 7 17.19 -11.77 16.16
CA ASN A 7 17.44 -10.42 16.62
C ASN A 7 16.08 -9.74 16.86
N SER A 8 15.31 -10.27 17.82
CA SER A 8 14.06 -9.69 18.33
C SER A 8 14.37 -8.50 19.25
N LYS A 9 15.11 -7.51 18.74
CA LYS A 9 15.21 -6.21 19.38
C LYS A 9 13.88 -5.47 19.19
N ASN A 10 12.98 -5.54 20.18
CA ASN A 10 11.89 -4.58 20.44
C ASN A 10 11.35 -3.86 19.18
N THR A 11 10.93 -4.61 18.15
CA THR A 11 10.34 -3.97 16.96
C THR A 11 9.00 -3.41 17.38
N ASN A 12 8.92 -2.08 17.50
CA ASN A 12 7.66 -1.41 17.81
C ASN A 12 6.76 -1.49 16.57
N TYR A 13 5.98 -2.56 16.48
CA TYR A 13 5.06 -2.80 15.37
C TYR A 13 4.04 -1.68 15.16
N LYS A 14 3.77 -0.85 16.19
CA LYS A 14 2.93 0.33 16.04
C LYS A 14 3.47 1.29 14.98
N LEU A 15 4.79 1.37 14.75
CA LEU A 15 5.40 2.24 13.72
C LEU A 15 5.15 1.76 12.27
N PHE A 16 4.63 0.54 12.12
CA PHE A 16 4.35 -0.10 10.82
C PHE A 16 2.84 -0.23 10.54
N VAL A 17 1.99 0.39 11.36
CA VAL A 17 0.54 0.49 11.10
C VAL A 17 0.33 1.53 10.00
N LEU A 18 -0.01 1.07 8.81
CA LEU A 18 -0.28 1.93 7.66
C LEU A 18 -1.76 2.19 7.49
N ASP A 19 -2.12 3.38 7.00
CA ASP A 19 -3.47 3.68 6.54
C ASP A 19 -3.86 2.84 5.31
N PRO A 20 -4.95 2.05 5.38
CA PRO A 20 -5.36 1.15 4.30
C PRO A 20 -5.53 1.82 2.94
N LEU A 21 -6.23 2.97 2.88
CA LEU A 21 -6.52 3.60 1.59
C LEU A 21 -5.30 4.36 1.04
N SER A 22 -4.49 5.03 1.88
CA SER A 22 -3.20 5.60 1.47
C SER A 22 -2.30 4.54 0.83
N VAL A 23 -2.26 3.31 1.35
CA VAL A 23 -1.50 2.20 0.75
C VAL A 23 -1.98 1.88 -0.66
N ILE A 24 -3.30 1.73 -0.86
CA ILE A 24 -3.88 1.47 -2.19
C ILE A 24 -3.58 2.61 -3.16
N ILE A 25 -3.70 3.87 -2.71
CA ILE A 25 -3.42 5.03 -3.55
C ILE A 25 -1.94 5.10 -3.94
N LYS A 26 -1.03 4.83 -3.01
CA LYS A 26 0.42 4.81 -3.31
C LYS A 26 0.81 3.69 -4.25
N LEU A 27 0.17 2.52 -4.14
CA LEU A 27 0.33 1.45 -5.13
C LEU A 27 -0.20 1.91 -6.50
N ALA A 28 -1.34 2.60 -6.56
CA ALA A 28 -1.85 3.17 -7.80
C ALA A 28 -0.94 4.26 -8.38
N ILE A 29 -0.33 5.11 -7.55
CA ILE A 29 0.70 6.07 -7.98
C ILE A 29 1.91 5.33 -8.57
N LEU A 30 2.33 4.22 -7.95
CA LEU A 30 3.46 3.41 -8.40
C LEU A 30 3.24 2.85 -9.81
N SER A 31 1.99 2.60 -10.23
CA SER A 31 1.66 2.21 -11.60
C SER A 31 2.10 3.23 -12.65
N ASN A 32 2.37 4.48 -12.26
CA ASN A 32 2.85 5.56 -13.13
C ASN A 32 4.36 5.84 -12.99
N LYS A 33 5.07 5.11 -12.12
CA LYS A 33 6.51 5.27 -11.87
C LYS A 33 7.36 4.29 -12.70
N PRO A 34 8.65 4.55 -12.96
CA PRO A 34 9.50 3.63 -13.72
C PRO A 34 9.76 2.31 -12.97
N ILE A 35 10.02 1.24 -13.72
CA ILE A 35 10.50 -0.03 -13.15
C ILE A 35 11.83 0.22 -12.41
N GLY A 36 12.01 -0.41 -11.25
CA GLY A 36 13.12 -0.12 -10.34
C GLY A 36 12.70 0.76 -9.16
N THR A 37 11.51 1.37 -9.23
CA THR A 37 10.89 2.09 -8.11
C THR A 37 10.57 1.12 -6.98
N LYS A 38 10.98 1.49 -5.77
CA LYS A 38 10.73 0.74 -4.53
C LYS A 38 9.89 1.61 -3.59
N PHE A 39 9.66 1.12 -2.39
CA PHE A 39 9.15 1.94 -1.30
C PHE A 39 9.93 1.64 -0.03
N ARG A 40 9.76 2.52 0.95
CA ARG A 40 10.13 2.28 2.34
C ARG A 40 8.96 2.60 3.27
N ILE A 41 8.95 2.04 4.46
CA ILE A 41 8.02 2.44 5.52
C ILE A 41 8.79 3.21 6.60
N ASN A 42 8.27 4.38 6.97
CA ASN A 42 8.81 5.16 8.08
C ASN A 42 7.68 5.91 8.77
N ASP A 43 7.65 5.89 10.11
CA ASP A 43 6.66 6.59 10.93
C ASP A 43 5.23 6.41 10.41
N ASN A 44 4.76 5.17 10.25
CA ASN A 44 3.39 4.83 9.79
C ASN A 44 3.06 5.22 8.34
N VAL A 45 4.05 5.64 7.55
CA VAL A 45 3.86 6.11 6.17
C VAL A 45 4.70 5.30 5.20
N MET A 46 4.07 4.86 4.11
CA MET A 46 4.75 4.29 2.95
C MET A 46 5.27 5.41 2.05
N TYR A 47 6.56 5.43 1.73
CA TYR A 47 7.18 6.41 0.83
C TYR A 47 7.70 5.74 -0.43
N ILE A 48 7.35 6.29 -1.60
CA ILE A 48 7.84 5.82 -2.90
C ILE A 48 9.28 6.29 -3.12
N GLN A 49 10.12 5.42 -3.64
CA GLN A 49 11.54 5.65 -3.90
C GLN A 49 11.87 5.31 -5.34
N GLU A 50 11.99 6.33 -6.18
CA GLU A 50 12.38 6.17 -7.59
C GLU A 50 13.85 5.74 -7.74
N PRO A 51 14.20 5.03 -8.84
CA PRO A 51 15.57 4.61 -9.09
C PRO A 51 16.49 5.81 -9.32
N GLY A 52 17.52 5.98 -8.48
CA GLY A 52 18.55 7.01 -8.65
C GLY A 52 19.82 6.52 -9.36
N TYR A 53 20.64 7.47 -9.85
CA TYR A 53 21.93 7.22 -10.53
C TYR A 53 23.00 6.52 -9.66
N PHE A 54 22.84 6.50 -8.33
CA PHE A 54 23.73 5.81 -7.40
C PHE A 54 23.10 4.52 -6.86
N GLN A 55 22.81 3.57 -7.75
CA GLN A 55 22.30 2.23 -7.38
C GLN A 55 23.34 1.36 -6.65
N SER A 56 24.63 1.73 -6.67
CA SER A 56 25.73 0.90 -6.15
C SER A 56 25.78 0.79 -4.62
N VAL A 57 25.25 1.79 -3.89
CA VAL A 57 25.18 1.79 -2.41
C VAL A 57 23.96 0.97 -1.92
N CYS A 58 23.00 0.66 -2.80
CA CYS A 58 21.80 -0.08 -2.43
C CYS A 58 22.08 -1.53 -1.98
N ARG A 59 23.20 -2.16 -2.37
CA ARG A 59 23.53 -3.59 -2.09
C ARG A 59 23.48 -3.97 -0.60
N ILE A 60 23.75 -3.04 0.32
CA ILE A 60 23.71 -3.27 1.77
C ILE A 60 22.32 -2.94 2.36
N TYR A 61 21.56 -2.04 1.71
CA TYR A 61 20.19 -1.68 2.08
C TYR A 61 19.13 -2.70 1.60
N TYR A 62 19.52 -3.64 0.70
CA TYR A 62 18.64 -4.67 0.12
C TYR A 62 18.07 -5.70 1.10
N ASN A 63 18.54 -5.79 2.35
CA ASN A 63 17.97 -6.74 3.31
C ASN A 63 16.78 -6.14 4.08
N SER A 64 16.78 -4.83 4.36
CA SER A 64 15.76 -4.17 5.17
C SER A 64 14.42 -4.02 4.42
N ASN A 65 14.44 -3.45 3.20
CA ASN A 65 13.20 -3.20 2.45
C ASN A 65 12.44 -4.47 2.02
N LYS A 66 13.11 -5.63 1.92
CA LYS A 66 12.45 -6.89 1.58
C LYS A 66 11.51 -7.36 2.69
N THR A 67 11.90 -7.11 3.93
CA THR A 67 11.06 -7.42 5.10
C THR A 67 9.91 -6.42 5.25
N GLU A 68 10.10 -5.16 4.85
CA GLU A 68 9.05 -4.14 4.92
C GLU A 68 7.82 -4.46 4.06
N LEU A 69 8.01 -5.25 2.99
CA LEU A 69 6.93 -5.68 2.11
C LEU A 69 5.79 -6.38 2.85
N GLN A 70 6.13 -7.15 3.90
CA GLN A 70 5.15 -7.91 4.68
C GLN A 70 4.09 -7.00 5.33
N TYR A 71 4.44 -5.74 5.63
CA TYR A 71 3.55 -4.79 6.27
C TYR A 71 2.45 -4.26 5.34
N LEU A 72 2.49 -4.57 4.04
CA LEU A 72 1.38 -4.27 3.13
C LEU A 72 0.21 -5.25 3.27
N TYR A 73 0.44 -6.45 3.82
CA TYR A 73 -0.55 -7.52 3.83
C TYR A 73 -1.88 -7.15 4.51
N ASN A 74 -1.79 -6.67 5.75
CA ASN A 74 -2.95 -6.25 6.54
C ASN A 74 -3.66 -5.01 5.95
N PRO A 75 -2.99 -3.87 5.66
CA PRO A 75 -3.68 -2.68 5.14
C PRO A 75 -4.33 -2.93 3.77
N ILE A 76 -3.74 -3.74 2.88
CA ILE A 76 -4.40 -4.11 1.62
C ILE A 76 -5.70 -4.88 1.90
N ASN A 77 -5.66 -5.89 2.77
CA ASN A 77 -6.86 -6.65 3.13
C ASN A 77 -7.96 -5.76 3.74
N PHE A 78 -7.60 -4.88 4.68
CA PHE A 78 -8.57 -3.98 5.30
C PHE A 78 -9.14 -2.96 4.30
N ALA A 79 -8.32 -2.46 3.37
CA ALA A 79 -8.79 -1.58 2.32
C ALA A 79 -9.80 -2.29 1.41
N CYS A 80 -9.50 -3.52 0.99
CA CYS A 80 -10.42 -4.35 0.22
C CYS A 80 -11.75 -4.54 0.96
N ASN A 81 -11.71 -4.98 2.22
CA ASN A 81 -12.92 -5.25 3.00
C ASN A 81 -13.80 -4.00 3.20
N TYR A 82 -13.20 -2.83 3.38
CA TYR A 82 -13.94 -1.60 3.64
C TYR A 82 -14.43 -0.90 2.37
N PHE A 83 -13.54 -0.69 1.40
CA PHE A 83 -13.80 0.14 0.22
C PHE A 83 -14.33 -0.64 -1.00
N LEU A 84 -14.15 -1.97 -1.04
CA LEU A 84 -14.71 -2.82 -2.11
C LEU A 84 -15.98 -3.57 -1.68
N CYS A 85 -16.53 -3.30 -0.48
CA CYS A 85 -17.83 -3.85 -0.11
C CYS A 85 -18.96 -3.24 -0.97
N SER A 86 -20.00 -4.03 -1.27
CA SER A 86 -21.11 -3.61 -2.14
C SER A 86 -21.71 -2.26 -1.73
N ARG A 87 -21.90 -2.05 -0.42
CA ARG A 87 -22.41 -0.79 0.14
C ARG A 87 -21.60 0.44 -0.26
N PHE A 88 -20.27 0.32 -0.34
CA PHE A 88 -19.39 1.41 -0.74
C PHE A 88 -19.33 1.53 -2.26
N THR A 89 -19.15 0.42 -2.97
CA THR A 89 -18.99 0.41 -4.43
C THR A 89 -20.25 0.87 -5.16
N ASP A 90 -21.44 0.64 -4.60
CA ASP A 90 -22.70 1.13 -5.17
C ASP A 90 -22.77 2.67 -5.19
N LYS A 91 -22.15 3.32 -4.20
CA LYS A 91 -22.10 4.79 -4.09
C LYS A 91 -20.92 5.40 -4.81
N THR A 92 -19.81 4.67 -4.89
CA THR A 92 -18.55 5.16 -5.46
C THR A 92 -17.93 4.07 -6.35
N PRO A 93 -18.52 3.77 -7.52
CA PRO A 93 -18.08 2.66 -8.36
C PRO A 93 -16.67 2.86 -8.93
N SER A 94 -16.25 4.12 -9.10
CA SER A 94 -14.90 4.49 -9.54
C SER A 94 -13.80 4.03 -8.57
N ILE A 95 -14.13 3.67 -7.32
CA ILE A 95 -13.17 3.08 -6.38
C ILE A 95 -12.59 1.76 -6.92
N LYS A 96 -13.37 0.97 -7.66
CA LYS A 96 -12.88 -0.30 -8.24
C LYS A 96 -11.70 -0.05 -9.18
N LYS A 97 -11.74 1.05 -9.95
CA LYS A 97 -10.65 1.45 -10.86
C LYS A 97 -9.36 1.81 -10.10
N LEU A 98 -9.46 2.47 -8.94
CA LEU A 98 -8.30 2.76 -8.09
C LEU A 98 -7.58 1.46 -7.68
N PHE A 99 -8.32 0.45 -7.26
CA PHE A 99 -7.76 -0.85 -6.89
C PHE A 99 -7.17 -1.59 -8.10
N SER A 100 -7.77 -1.48 -9.30
CA SER A 100 -7.17 -1.99 -10.53
C SER A 100 -5.82 -1.30 -10.84
N CYS A 101 -5.71 0.01 -10.64
CA CYS A 101 -4.43 0.72 -10.76
C CYS A 101 -3.41 0.28 -9.71
N ALA A 102 -3.85 -0.04 -8.49
CA ALA A 102 -3.00 -0.57 -7.44
C ALA A 102 -2.39 -1.94 -7.83
N ILE A 103 -3.16 -2.82 -8.49
CA ILE A 103 -2.66 -4.09 -9.05
C ILE A 103 -1.53 -3.82 -10.06
N GLN A 104 -1.70 -2.85 -10.97
CA GLN A 104 -0.66 -2.48 -11.93
C GLN A 104 0.62 -1.96 -11.23
N GLY A 105 0.47 -1.27 -10.09
CA GLY A 105 1.60 -0.90 -9.23
C GLY A 105 2.30 -2.12 -8.63
N LEU A 106 1.54 -3.08 -8.10
CA LEU A 106 2.09 -4.34 -7.59
C LEU A 106 2.81 -5.14 -8.68
N ASP A 107 2.32 -5.13 -9.92
CA ASP A 107 3.01 -5.75 -11.06
C ASP A 107 4.35 -5.05 -11.37
N LYS A 108 4.41 -3.72 -11.32
CA LYS A 108 5.69 -3.00 -11.44
C LYS A 108 6.67 -3.32 -10.31
N LEU A 109 6.18 -3.50 -9.08
CA LEU A 109 7.00 -3.99 -7.98
C LEU A 109 7.47 -5.43 -8.24
N LYS A 110 6.62 -6.29 -8.82
CA LYS A 110 6.95 -7.67 -9.16
C LYS A 110 8.10 -7.72 -10.16
N ASP A 111 8.06 -6.89 -11.20
CA ASP A 111 9.15 -6.73 -12.17
C ASP A 111 10.43 -6.18 -11.53
N THR A 112 10.28 -5.23 -10.61
CA THR A 112 11.40 -4.65 -9.85
C THR A 112 12.12 -5.68 -8.97
N TYR A 113 11.36 -6.62 -8.39
CA TYR A 113 11.86 -7.68 -7.51
C TYR A 113 11.91 -9.06 -8.16
N LYS A 114 11.89 -9.16 -9.50
CA LYS A 114 11.82 -10.42 -10.25
C LYS A 114 12.90 -11.46 -9.89
N THR A 115 14.03 -11.02 -9.35
CA THR A 115 15.14 -11.89 -8.91
C THR A 115 14.98 -12.41 -7.47
N CYS A 116 13.90 -12.06 -6.77
CA CYS A 116 13.60 -12.46 -5.39
C CYS A 116 12.28 -13.24 -5.34
N PRO A 117 12.30 -14.58 -5.53
CA PRO A 117 11.08 -15.38 -5.66
C PRO A 117 10.08 -15.26 -4.49
N VAL A 118 10.59 -15.13 -3.26
CA VAL A 118 9.74 -14.96 -2.06
C VAL A 118 8.94 -13.65 -2.12
N ILE A 119 9.56 -12.56 -2.55
CA ILE A 119 8.88 -11.26 -2.72
C ILE A 119 7.84 -11.34 -3.82
N VAL A 120 8.19 -11.97 -4.94
CA VAL A 120 7.25 -12.19 -6.05
C VAL A 120 6.03 -12.98 -5.58
N LEU A 121 6.23 -14.01 -4.74
CA LEU A 121 5.13 -14.77 -4.14
C LEU A 121 4.25 -13.91 -3.23
N CYS A 122 4.84 -13.06 -2.37
CA CYS A 122 4.09 -12.12 -1.54
C CYS A 122 3.29 -11.11 -2.38
N LEU A 123 3.89 -10.57 -3.45
CA LEU A 123 3.21 -9.64 -4.36
C LEU A 123 2.06 -10.32 -5.10
N ASN A 124 2.24 -11.56 -5.57
CA ASN A 124 1.14 -12.34 -6.15
C ASN A 124 0.01 -12.56 -5.15
N LEU A 125 0.32 -12.82 -3.88
CA LEU A 125 -0.71 -12.92 -2.83
C LEU A 125 -1.49 -11.60 -2.69
N TYR A 126 -0.80 -10.44 -2.70
CA TYR A 126 -1.46 -9.13 -2.59
C TYR A 126 -2.32 -8.80 -3.81
N ILE A 127 -1.84 -9.12 -5.01
CA ILE A 127 -2.61 -9.01 -6.25
C ILE A 127 -3.87 -9.86 -6.15
N ASN A 128 -3.73 -11.14 -5.79
CA ASN A 128 -4.86 -12.05 -5.63
C ASN A 128 -5.88 -11.54 -4.60
N LEU A 129 -5.43 -10.96 -3.47
CA LEU A 129 -6.35 -10.37 -2.49
C LEU A 129 -7.21 -9.27 -3.13
N ILE A 130 -6.60 -8.38 -3.91
CA ILE A 130 -7.31 -7.29 -4.57
C ILE A 130 -8.22 -7.83 -5.68
N GLU A 131 -7.73 -8.70 -6.56
CA GLU A 131 -8.49 -9.28 -7.67
C GLU A 131 -9.73 -10.03 -7.18
N ASN A 132 -9.59 -10.90 -6.17
CA ASN A 132 -10.73 -11.63 -5.60
C ASN A 132 -11.75 -10.67 -4.98
N SER A 133 -11.28 -9.58 -4.36
CA SER A 133 -12.17 -8.56 -3.79
C SER A 133 -12.90 -7.76 -4.87
N LEU A 134 -12.29 -7.55 -6.04
CA LEU A 134 -12.91 -6.86 -7.18
C LEU A 134 -13.96 -7.73 -7.88
N GLU A 135 -13.69 -9.03 -7.99
CA GLU A 135 -14.55 -10.04 -8.61
C GLU A 135 -15.64 -10.57 -7.67
N GLU A 136 -15.71 -10.05 -6.44
CA GLU A 136 -16.69 -10.44 -5.39
C GLU A 136 -16.58 -11.93 -4.99
N TYR A 137 -15.42 -12.55 -5.22
CA TYR A 137 -15.11 -13.87 -4.70
C TYR A 137 -14.80 -13.77 -3.19
N MET A 138 -15.29 -14.75 -2.42
CA MET A 138 -15.20 -14.75 -0.94
C MET A 138 -13.75 -14.63 -0.44
N ILE A 139 -13.37 -13.43 0.05
CA ILE A 139 -12.06 -13.06 0.59
C ILE A 139 -11.64 -13.97 1.76
N ASP A 140 -12.62 -14.45 2.53
CA ASP A 140 -12.45 -15.24 3.77
C ASP A 140 -11.59 -16.49 3.62
N LYS A 141 -11.39 -16.98 2.39
CA LYS A 141 -10.54 -18.17 2.15
C LYS A 141 -9.06 -17.83 1.95
N ILE A 142 -8.73 -16.64 1.43
CA ILE A 142 -7.37 -16.26 1.02
C ILE A 142 -6.63 -15.53 2.15
N PHE A 143 -7.30 -14.61 2.84
CA PHE A 143 -6.68 -13.89 3.96
C PHE A 143 -6.54 -14.79 5.19
N LYS A 144 -5.35 -14.78 5.81
CA LYS A 144 -5.01 -15.52 7.02
C LYS A 144 -4.45 -14.54 8.03
N LYS A 145 -5.16 -14.38 9.15
CA LYS A 145 -4.74 -13.48 10.23
C LYS A 145 -3.34 -13.83 10.70
N ASP A 146 -2.51 -12.82 10.87
CA ASP A 146 -1.15 -12.92 11.41
C ASP A 146 -1.04 -12.13 12.73
N ALA A 147 0.16 -12.05 13.29
CA ALA A 147 0.40 -11.30 14.52
C ALA A 147 0.06 -9.80 14.38
N MET A 148 0.28 -9.22 13.19
CA MET A 148 0.03 -7.81 12.90
C MET A 148 -1.46 -7.50 12.73
N THR A 149 -2.28 -8.48 12.36
CA THR A 149 -3.74 -8.29 12.21
C THR A 149 -4.39 -7.77 13.48
N SER A 150 -3.90 -8.20 14.65
CA SER A 150 -4.44 -7.76 15.95
C SER A 150 -4.19 -6.28 16.28
N ILE A 151 -3.21 -5.66 15.61
CA ILE A 151 -2.86 -4.24 15.81
C ILE A 151 -3.87 -3.34 15.08
N TYR A 152 -4.51 -3.83 14.03
CA TYR A 152 -5.58 -3.14 13.32
C TYR A 152 -6.93 -3.40 14.01
N ASP A 153 -7.08 -2.91 15.22
CA ASP A 153 -8.35 -2.99 15.95
C ASP A 153 -9.43 -2.08 15.31
N ASP A 154 -10.68 -2.30 15.73
CA ASP A 154 -11.83 -1.57 15.18
C ASP A 154 -11.73 -0.04 15.40
N ASN A 155 -11.08 0.39 16.48
CA ASN A 155 -10.92 1.81 16.79
C ASN A 155 -9.89 2.47 15.87
N ILE A 156 -8.74 1.84 15.67
CA ILE A 156 -7.70 2.26 14.72
C ILE A 156 -8.29 2.31 13.31
N LEU A 157 -8.94 1.24 12.86
CA LEU A 157 -9.54 1.18 11.52
C LEU A 157 -10.62 2.25 11.33
N LYS A 158 -11.48 2.48 12.32
CA LYS A 158 -12.50 3.54 12.27
C LYS A 158 -11.86 4.92 12.18
N ASN A 159 -10.80 5.18 12.95
CA ASN A 159 -10.09 6.45 12.94
C ASN A 159 -9.41 6.69 11.58
N LEU A 160 -8.68 5.70 11.06
CA LEU A 160 -8.03 5.76 9.75
C LEU A 160 -9.05 6.02 8.63
N ASN A 161 -10.14 5.25 8.59
CA ASN A 161 -11.19 5.43 7.57
C ASN A 161 -11.92 6.78 7.69
N SER A 162 -11.98 7.39 8.88
CA SER A 162 -12.62 8.70 9.06
C SER A 162 -11.90 9.86 8.37
N PHE A 163 -10.61 9.71 8.05
CA PHE A 163 -9.85 10.72 7.28
C PHE A 163 -10.31 10.84 5.84
N TRP A 164 -10.91 9.78 5.32
CA TRP A 164 -11.28 9.65 3.93
C TRP A 164 -12.72 10.12 3.73
N THR A 165 -12.89 11.44 3.76
CA THR A 165 -14.16 12.08 3.41
C THR A 165 -14.50 11.82 1.93
N THR A 166 -15.79 11.90 1.59
CA THR A 166 -16.25 11.73 0.20
C THR A 166 -15.52 12.68 -0.76
N ASP A 167 -15.24 13.92 -0.34
CA ASP A 167 -14.52 14.90 -1.16
C ASP A 167 -13.05 14.50 -1.38
N ARG A 168 -12.35 14.06 -0.33
CA ARG A 168 -10.95 13.60 -0.44
C ARG A 168 -10.85 12.38 -1.35
N ILE A 169 -11.75 11.41 -1.18
CA ILE A 169 -11.82 10.23 -2.05
C ILE A 169 -12.09 10.65 -3.49
N LYS A 170 -13.06 11.55 -3.72
CA LYS A 170 -13.40 12.03 -5.05
C LYS A 170 -12.21 12.70 -5.75
N VAL A 171 -11.48 13.59 -5.06
CA VAL A 171 -10.27 14.23 -5.61
C VAL A 171 -9.24 13.19 -6.05
N VAL A 172 -8.98 12.18 -5.22
CA VAL A 172 -8.06 11.09 -5.56
C VAL A 172 -8.53 10.32 -6.78
N LEU A 173 -9.82 9.95 -6.83
CA LEU A 173 -10.37 9.17 -7.94
C LEU A 173 -10.34 9.94 -9.25
N ASP A 174 -10.69 11.23 -9.23
CA ASP A 174 -10.64 12.10 -10.41
C ASP A 174 -9.19 12.27 -10.90
N MET A 175 -8.22 12.46 -9.99
CA MET A 175 -6.80 12.52 -10.33
C MET A 175 -6.28 11.20 -10.91
N ILE A 176 -6.63 10.06 -10.32
CA ILE A 176 -6.24 8.75 -10.84
C ILE A 176 -6.87 8.50 -12.21
N GLU A 177 -8.14 8.84 -12.38
CA GLU A 177 -8.79 8.71 -13.68
C GLU A 177 -8.12 9.56 -14.75
N PHE A 178 -7.71 10.78 -14.41
CA PHE A 178 -6.94 11.67 -15.27
C PHE A 178 -5.57 11.07 -15.63
N LEU A 179 -4.82 10.58 -14.64
CA LEU A 179 -3.51 9.93 -14.83
C LEU A 179 -3.60 8.67 -15.70
N CYS A 180 -4.73 7.95 -15.68
CA CYS A 180 -4.94 6.78 -16.56
C CYS A 180 -5.20 7.16 -18.03
N LYS A 181 -5.65 8.38 -18.32
CA LYS A 181 -6.03 8.82 -19.68
C LYS A 181 -4.88 9.49 -20.42
N ASP A 182 -4.02 10.21 -19.70
CA ASP A 182 -2.89 10.94 -20.29
C ASP A 182 -1.54 10.27 -20.00
N TYR A 183 -0.81 9.92 -21.05
CA TYR A 183 0.53 9.31 -20.99
C TYR A 183 1.65 10.30 -20.59
N SER A 184 1.33 11.49 -20.07
CA SER A 184 2.32 12.51 -19.66
C SER A 184 1.86 13.39 -18.50
N ALA A 185 2.49 13.23 -17.33
CA ALA A 185 3.48 14.16 -16.75
C ALA A 185 3.90 13.68 -15.35
N SER A 186 5.20 13.57 -15.11
CA SER A 186 5.77 13.41 -13.76
C SER A 186 5.19 14.40 -12.75
N ASN A 187 4.87 15.61 -13.22
CA ASN A 187 4.30 16.70 -12.42
C ASN A 187 2.86 16.41 -11.93
N ASN A 188 2.05 15.71 -12.73
CA ASN A 188 0.68 15.36 -12.34
C ASN A 188 0.68 14.24 -11.31
N VAL A 189 1.57 13.25 -11.49
CA VAL A 189 1.83 12.21 -10.48
C VAL A 189 2.33 12.84 -9.18
N GLN A 190 3.25 13.80 -9.28
CA GLN A 190 3.78 14.53 -8.12
C GLN A 190 2.70 15.33 -7.39
N SER A 191 1.73 15.90 -8.11
CA SER A 191 0.60 16.61 -7.49
C SER A 191 -0.23 15.67 -6.60
N LEU A 192 -0.52 14.46 -7.07
CA LEU A 192 -1.22 13.44 -6.28
C LEU A 192 -0.36 12.97 -5.09
N GLU A 193 0.95 12.79 -5.28
CA GLU A 193 1.88 12.45 -4.19
C GLU A 193 1.88 13.53 -3.09
N ILE A 194 1.94 14.81 -3.46
CA ILE A 194 1.89 15.92 -2.49
C ILE A 194 0.56 15.91 -1.73
N PHE A 195 -0.56 15.70 -2.43
CA PHE A 195 -1.87 15.61 -1.81
C PHE A 195 -1.94 14.49 -0.76
N ILE A 196 -1.45 13.30 -1.12
CA ILE A 196 -1.45 12.14 -0.22
C ILE A 196 -0.48 12.32 0.95
N ASN A 197 0.70 12.89 0.72
CA ASN A 197 1.66 13.18 1.79
C ASN A 197 1.07 14.12 2.84
N ASN A 198 0.24 15.10 2.45
CA ASN A 198 -0.45 15.96 3.42
C ASN A 198 -1.44 15.17 4.29
N ILE A 199 -2.19 14.24 3.70
CA ILE A 199 -3.10 13.36 4.45
C ILE A 199 -2.31 12.45 5.40
N ASP A 200 -1.22 11.86 4.93
CA ASP A 200 -0.36 11.00 5.74
C ASP A 200 0.17 11.75 6.98
N LEU A 201 0.62 12.99 6.83
CA LEU A 201 1.10 13.81 7.95
C LEU A 201 0.01 14.07 9.01
N GLU A 202 -1.25 14.14 8.62
CA GLU A 202 -2.37 14.25 9.56
C GLU A 202 -2.64 12.91 10.26
N ILE A 203 -2.63 11.80 9.52
CA ILE A 203 -2.86 10.45 10.05
C ILE A 203 -1.79 10.06 11.07
N VAL A 204 -0.52 10.34 10.79
CA VAL A 204 0.61 10.03 11.68
C VAL A 204 0.43 10.67 13.06
N LYS A 205 -0.12 11.88 13.13
CA LYS A 205 -0.36 12.56 14.41
C LYS A 205 -1.35 11.80 15.29
N LEU A 206 -2.31 11.10 14.70
CA LEU A 206 -3.31 10.35 15.45
C LEU A 206 -2.83 8.96 15.85
N VAL A 207 -2.17 8.24 14.95
CA VAL A 207 -1.63 6.90 15.26
C VAL A 207 -0.63 6.99 16.42
N ASN A 208 0.12 8.08 16.52
CA ASN A 208 1.04 8.33 17.62
C ASN A 208 0.36 8.84 18.92
N GLN A 209 -0.91 9.25 18.87
CA GLN A 209 -1.69 9.66 20.05
C GLN A 209 -2.52 8.51 20.66
N SER A 210 -2.60 7.36 19.98
CA SER A 210 -3.33 6.13 20.37
C SER A 210 -2.44 5.00 20.88
#